data_AF-A0AA39P6U4-F1
#
_entry.id   AF-A0AA39P6U4-F1
#
_cell.length_a   1.000
_cell.length_b   1.000
_cell.length_c   1.000
_cell.angle_alpha   90.00
_cell.angle_beta   90.00
_cell.angle_gamma   90.00
#
_symmetry.space_group_name_H-M   'P 1'
#
loop_
_entity.id
_entity.type
_entity.pdbx_description
1 polymer ?
#
loop_
_entity_poly.entity_id
_entity_poly.type
_entity_poly.pdbx_seq_one_letter_code
_entity_poly.pdbx_strand_id
1 'polypeptide(L)'
;MAKVESPEERRVAHNTSSCRSYTKIATQSTRSDGTIIERRKVKDMGAGVLEPLIQQAKCLVEIEVNSCHSHIERCSLLAETMDQIERLSIKFALVTHGSLKVHANAVYQLYQESITADRPKGYRSVLDNAVLEISTIEHSILQHKHLILNTAGVGKEMRRLRVVLDPVQTLVSWLEEILMEAMISPTGLKGKYLNGELAFQM
;
A
#
# COMPACT_ATOMS: atom_id res chain seq x y z
N MET A 1 6.59 12.51 -50.45
CA MET A 1 7.75 12.68 -49.54
C MET A 1 7.34 13.69 -48.47
N ALA A 2 6.96 13.21 -47.29
CA ALA A 2 6.61 14.07 -46.15
C ALA A 2 7.86 14.30 -45.30
N LYS A 3 8.11 15.58 -45.00
CA LYS A 3 9.32 16.11 -44.38
C LYS A 3 9.30 15.77 -42.88
N VAL A 4 10.36 15.11 -42.43
CA VAL A 4 10.60 14.72 -41.03
C VAL A 4 10.86 15.98 -40.22
N GLU A 5 9.96 16.30 -39.29
CA GLU A 5 10.19 17.31 -38.25
C GLU A 5 11.10 16.71 -37.17
N SER A 6 12.18 17.43 -36.86
CA SER A 6 13.25 16.97 -35.98
C SER A 6 12.88 17.11 -34.49
N PRO A 7 13.49 16.31 -33.59
CA PRO A 7 13.14 16.25 -32.17
C PRO A 7 13.48 17.51 -31.36
N GLU A 8 14.21 18.46 -31.96
CA GLU A 8 14.80 19.59 -31.26
C GLU A 8 13.80 20.74 -30.99
N GLU A 9 12.72 20.86 -31.76
CA GLU A 9 11.74 21.97 -31.59
C GLU A 9 10.69 21.71 -30.49
N ARG A 10 10.54 20.46 -30.01
CA ARG A 10 9.64 20.18 -28.86
C ARG A 10 10.27 20.51 -27.50
N ARG A 11 11.58 20.79 -27.44
CA ARG A 11 12.28 21.05 -26.17
C ARG A 11 12.12 22.46 -25.61
N VAL A 12 11.72 23.43 -26.42
CA VAL A 12 11.74 24.86 -26.00
C VAL A 12 10.48 25.27 -25.23
N ALA A 13 9.35 24.58 -25.38
CA ALA A 13 8.11 24.88 -24.65
C ALA A 13 8.05 24.30 -23.22
N HIS A 14 8.95 23.37 -22.87
CA HIS A 14 8.97 22.73 -21.54
C HIS A 14 9.92 23.43 -20.53
N ASN A 15 10.67 24.44 -20.96
CA ASN A 15 11.73 25.07 -20.15
C ASN A 15 11.32 26.35 -19.40
N THR A 16 10.04 26.74 -19.39
CA THR A 16 9.55 27.93 -18.65
C THR A 16 8.66 27.62 -17.45
N SER A 17 8.38 26.35 -17.15
CA SER A 17 7.61 25.95 -15.95
C SER A 17 8.49 25.57 -14.75
N SER A 18 9.79 25.30 -14.97
CA SER A 18 10.71 24.77 -13.95
C SER A 18 11.69 25.84 -13.41
N CYS A 19 11.17 27.00 -13.02
CA CYS A 19 11.99 28.07 -12.42
C CYS A 19 11.19 28.87 -11.38
N ARG A 20 10.89 28.21 -10.25
CA ARG A 20 10.52 28.77 -8.93
C ARG A 20 10.25 27.54 -8.06
N SER A 21 11.22 26.95 -7.38
CA SER A 21 11.48 27.33 -5.98
C SER A 21 12.65 26.50 -5.44
N TYR A 22 13.89 26.89 -5.72
CA TYR A 22 15.05 26.44 -4.95
C TYR A 22 16.04 27.60 -4.80
N THR A 23 15.96 28.26 -3.65
CA THR A 23 16.91 29.22 -3.05
C THR A 23 16.29 29.47 -1.66
N LYS A 24 16.89 29.24 -0.49
CA LYS A 24 18.29 29.16 -0.05
C LYS A 24 18.21 28.54 1.38
N ILE A 25 18.89 27.42 1.66
CA ILE A 25 20.08 27.31 2.56
C ILE A 25 19.78 27.70 4.03
N ALA A 26 19.54 26.78 4.98
CA ALA A 26 20.50 25.95 5.74
C ALA A 26 21.65 26.74 6.42
N THR A 27 21.70 26.78 7.76
CA THR A 27 22.95 26.71 8.55
C THR A 27 22.71 26.54 10.06
N GLN A 28 23.39 25.52 10.62
CA GLN A 28 23.99 25.41 11.96
C GLN A 28 23.02 25.25 13.17
N SER A 29 22.87 24.08 13.79
CA SER A 29 23.82 23.22 14.57
C SER A 29 24.25 23.80 15.92
N THR A 30 23.73 23.18 16.99
CA THR A 30 24.36 22.86 18.30
C THR A 30 25.25 23.88 19.02
N ARG A 31 24.80 24.33 20.21
CA ARG A 31 25.56 24.54 21.47
C ARG A 31 24.55 25.05 22.54
N SER A 32 24.19 24.28 23.56
CA SER A 32 24.88 24.16 24.87
C SER A 32 25.21 25.51 25.49
N ASP A 33 24.44 25.94 26.50
CA ASP A 33 24.91 26.22 27.86
C ASP A 33 23.89 27.08 28.63
N GLY A 34 23.65 26.68 29.88
CA GLY A 34 22.83 27.45 30.81
C GLY A 34 23.56 28.68 31.36
N THR A 35 22.80 29.64 31.87
CA THR A 35 23.07 30.30 33.16
C THR A 35 21.95 31.29 33.51
N ILE A 36 21.68 31.34 34.81
CA ILE A 36 20.74 32.16 35.55
C ILE A 36 21.24 33.61 35.61
N ILE A 37 20.38 34.61 35.38
CA ILE A 37 20.48 35.93 36.02
C ILE A 37 19.10 36.46 36.46
N GLU A 38 19.00 36.51 37.78
CA GLU A 38 18.21 37.30 38.73
C GLU A 38 17.20 38.40 38.32
N ARG A 39 16.02 38.29 38.94
CA ARG A 39 15.24 39.29 39.70
C ARG A 39 15.38 40.79 39.36
N ARG A 40 14.26 41.41 38.96
CA ARG A 40 13.79 42.68 39.58
C ARG A 40 12.27 42.70 39.76
N LYS A 41 11.85 43.02 40.98
CA LYS A 41 10.47 43.32 41.40
C LYS A 41 10.04 44.68 40.81
N VAL A 42 8.82 44.77 40.28
CA VAL A 42 7.92 45.94 40.45
C VAL A 42 6.47 45.42 40.51
N LYS A 43 5.75 45.84 41.56
CA LYS A 43 4.30 45.68 41.76
C LYS A 43 3.55 46.64 40.83
N ASP A 44 2.43 46.24 40.24
CA ASP A 44 1.09 46.68 40.69
C ASP A 44 -0.03 46.25 39.72
N MET A 45 -1.24 46.26 40.28
CA MET A 45 -2.51 45.76 39.78
C MET A 45 -2.99 46.38 38.46
N GLY A 46 -3.75 45.60 37.69
CA GLY A 46 -4.58 46.12 36.61
C GLY A 46 -5.22 45.01 35.79
N ALA A 47 -6.54 44.86 35.92
CA ALA A 47 -7.38 43.92 35.20
C ALA A 47 -7.11 43.90 33.68
N GLY A 48 -7.00 42.70 33.09
CA GLY A 48 -6.90 42.57 31.63
C GLY A 48 -6.32 41.27 31.07
N VAL A 49 -6.29 40.15 31.83
CA VAL A 49 -5.61 38.91 31.41
C VAL A 49 -6.58 37.78 31.02
N LEU A 50 -7.84 38.09 30.73
CA LEU A 50 -8.81 37.08 30.26
C LEU A 50 -9.13 37.17 28.76
N GLU A 51 -8.85 38.28 28.10
CA GLU A 51 -9.08 38.41 26.65
C GLU A 51 -8.20 37.50 25.77
N PRO A 52 -6.90 37.24 26.06
CA PRO A 52 -6.11 36.38 25.19
C PRO A 52 -6.55 34.90 25.25
N LEU A 53 -7.00 34.44 26.43
CA LEU A 53 -7.45 33.05 26.63
C LEU A 53 -8.83 32.81 26.01
N ILE A 54 -9.72 33.82 26.04
CA ILE A 54 -11.02 33.75 25.35
C ILE A 54 -10.81 33.79 23.83
N GLN A 55 -9.87 34.60 23.32
CA GLN A 55 -9.52 34.60 21.89
C GLN A 55 -8.90 33.26 21.45
N GLN A 56 -8.05 32.66 22.28
CA GLN A 56 -7.40 31.38 22.00
C GLN A 56 -8.40 30.20 22.06
N ALA A 57 -9.38 30.25 22.98
CA ALA A 57 -10.52 29.33 22.99
C ALA A 57 -11.43 29.53 21.77
N LYS A 58 -11.64 30.77 21.31
CA LYS A 58 -12.41 31.06 20.09
C LYS A 58 -11.72 30.56 18.83
N CYS A 59 -10.39 30.66 18.78
CA CYS A 59 -9.57 30.10 17.71
C CYS A 59 -9.59 28.56 17.69
N LEU A 60 -9.62 27.91 18.87
CA LEU A 60 -9.75 26.44 18.96
C LEU A 60 -11.15 25.95 18.59
N VAL A 61 -12.20 26.69 18.94
CA VAL A 61 -13.58 26.39 18.53
C VAL A 61 -13.77 26.62 17.02
N GLU A 62 -13.13 27.63 16.42
CA GLU A 62 -13.18 27.83 14.96
C GLU A 62 -12.36 26.80 14.16
N ILE A 63 -11.31 26.21 14.77
CA ILE A 63 -10.57 25.09 14.15
C ILE A 63 -11.39 23.79 14.18
N GLU A 64 -12.24 23.58 15.19
CA GLU A 64 -13.13 22.41 15.28
C GLU A 64 -14.38 22.53 14.38
N VAL A 65 -14.76 23.76 13.99
CA VAL A 65 -15.89 24.01 13.08
C VAL A 65 -15.50 23.84 11.59
N ASN A 66 -14.21 23.85 11.25
CA ASN A 66 -13.74 23.80 9.86
C ASN A 66 -13.10 22.47 9.42
N SER A 67 -13.12 21.44 10.27
CA SER A 67 -12.80 20.06 9.86
C SER A 67 -14.04 19.24 9.50
N CYS A 68 -15.12 19.91 9.08
CA CYS A 68 -16.31 19.28 8.51
C CYS A 68 -16.03 18.78 7.08
N HIS A 69 -14.97 17.96 6.90
CA HIS A 69 -15.15 16.81 6.01
C HIS A 69 -16.22 15.98 6.70
N SER A 70 -17.46 16.21 6.28
CA SER A 70 -18.63 15.85 7.07
C SER A 70 -18.53 14.37 7.44
N HIS A 71 -19.00 14.00 8.64
CA HIS A 71 -19.11 12.58 9.02
C HIS A 71 -19.76 11.75 7.89
N ILE A 72 -20.66 12.36 7.12
CA ILE A 72 -21.30 11.81 5.92
C ILE A 72 -20.28 11.46 4.82
N GLU A 73 -19.34 12.35 4.48
CA GLU A 73 -18.27 12.08 3.50
C GLU A 73 -17.36 10.95 3.95
N ARG A 74 -16.98 10.91 5.25
CA ARG A 74 -16.17 9.82 5.79
C ARG A 74 -16.89 8.49 5.73
N CYS A 75 -18.19 8.47 6.04
CA CYS A 75 -19.03 7.28 5.88
C CYS A 75 -19.17 6.86 4.42
N SER A 76 -19.31 7.79 3.47
CA SER A 76 -19.37 7.48 2.03
C SER A 76 -18.08 6.84 1.55
N LEU A 77 -16.93 7.47 1.85
CA LEU A 77 -15.62 6.98 1.44
C LEU A 77 -15.31 5.60 2.01
N LEU A 78 -15.67 5.37 3.28
CA LEU A 78 -15.50 4.06 3.91
C LEU A 78 -16.40 3.01 3.26
N ALA A 79 -17.67 3.35 2.98
CA ALA A 79 -18.59 2.44 2.30
C ALA A 79 -18.09 2.07 0.89
N GLU A 80 -17.65 3.05 0.10
CA GLU A 80 -17.04 2.84 -1.22
C GLU A 80 -15.81 1.95 -1.14
N THR A 81 -14.95 2.17 -0.15
CA THR A 81 -13.75 1.33 0.06
C THR A 81 -14.12 -0.11 0.38
N MET A 82 -15.14 -0.31 1.22
CA MET A 82 -15.62 -1.66 1.53
C MET A 82 -16.24 -2.35 0.31
N ASP A 83 -16.96 -1.62 -0.54
CA ASP A 83 -17.49 -2.13 -1.82
C ASP A 83 -16.35 -2.58 -2.75
N GLN A 84 -15.26 -1.80 -2.85
CA GLN A 84 -14.09 -2.21 -3.64
C GLN A 84 -13.41 -3.48 -3.08
N ILE A 85 -13.30 -3.61 -1.76
CA ILE A 85 -12.77 -4.83 -1.14
C ILE A 85 -13.66 -6.04 -1.45
N GLU A 86 -14.98 -5.86 -1.43
CA GLU A 86 -15.92 -6.93 -1.79
C GLU A 86 -15.77 -7.34 -3.26
N ARG A 87 -15.64 -6.38 -4.18
CA ARG A 87 -15.35 -6.65 -5.60
C ARG A 87 -14.04 -7.40 -5.80
N LEU A 88 -12.99 -7.02 -5.07
CA LEU A 88 -11.70 -7.71 -5.09
C LEU A 88 -11.83 -9.14 -4.54
N SER A 89 -12.63 -9.33 -3.49
CA SER A 89 -12.94 -10.66 -2.94
C SER A 89 -13.66 -11.54 -3.97
N ILE A 90 -14.61 -10.99 -4.71
CA ILE A 90 -15.32 -11.72 -5.78
C ILE A 90 -14.35 -12.07 -6.90
N LYS A 91 -13.54 -11.11 -7.35
CA LYS A 91 -12.51 -11.34 -8.38
C LYS A 91 -11.55 -12.45 -7.94
N PHE A 92 -11.07 -12.40 -6.71
CA PHE A 92 -10.21 -13.43 -6.15
C PHE A 92 -10.88 -14.81 -6.16
N ALA A 93 -12.12 -14.89 -5.68
CA ALA A 93 -12.88 -16.14 -5.69
C ALA A 93 -13.08 -16.71 -7.10
N LEU A 94 -13.25 -15.86 -8.12
CA LEU A 94 -13.35 -16.29 -9.51
C LEU A 94 -12.03 -16.88 -10.01
N VAL A 95 -10.90 -16.20 -9.75
CA VAL A 95 -9.56 -16.66 -10.15
C VAL A 95 -9.22 -17.99 -9.47
N THR A 96 -9.58 -18.15 -8.20
CA THR A 96 -9.26 -19.36 -7.44
C THR A 96 -10.33 -20.46 -7.55
N HIS A 97 -11.41 -20.24 -8.31
CA HIS A 97 -12.60 -21.10 -8.30
C HIS A 97 -13.10 -21.42 -6.88
N GLY A 98 -12.98 -20.46 -5.97
CA GLY A 98 -13.37 -20.61 -4.55
C GLY A 98 -12.45 -21.49 -3.69
N SER A 99 -11.34 -22.02 -4.22
CA SER A 99 -10.41 -22.86 -3.45
C SER A 99 -8.95 -22.57 -3.75
N LEU A 100 -8.22 -22.11 -2.72
CA LEU A 100 -6.79 -21.83 -2.82
C LEU A 100 -5.99 -23.07 -3.21
N LYS A 101 -6.31 -24.21 -2.59
CA LYS A 101 -5.62 -25.48 -2.83
C LYS A 101 -5.83 -25.99 -4.25
N VAL A 102 -7.06 -25.86 -4.77
CA VAL A 102 -7.37 -26.24 -6.15
C VAL A 102 -6.61 -25.36 -7.14
N HIS A 103 -6.58 -24.05 -6.90
CA HIS A 103 -5.84 -23.11 -7.76
C HIS A 103 -4.33 -23.37 -7.72
N ALA A 104 -3.71 -23.47 -6.54
CA ALA A 104 -2.28 -23.77 -6.41
C ALA A 104 -1.89 -25.10 -7.07
N ASN A 105 -2.72 -26.13 -6.90
CA ASN A 105 -2.54 -27.40 -7.59
C ASN A 105 -2.65 -27.26 -9.11
N ALA A 106 -3.66 -26.53 -9.62
CA ALA A 106 -3.82 -26.30 -11.06
C ALA A 106 -2.59 -25.60 -11.66
N VAL A 107 -2.06 -24.57 -10.99
CA VAL A 107 -0.84 -23.88 -11.42
C VAL A 107 0.36 -24.84 -11.45
N TYR A 108 0.52 -25.67 -10.42
CA TYR A 108 1.55 -26.71 -10.40
C TYR A 108 1.42 -27.69 -11.58
N GLN A 109 0.21 -28.21 -11.84
CA GLN A 109 -0.02 -29.15 -12.95
C GLN A 109 0.30 -28.50 -14.30
N LEU A 110 -0.17 -27.27 -14.54
CA LEU A 110 0.14 -26.51 -15.76
C LEU A 110 1.65 -26.31 -15.94
N TYR A 111 2.37 -26.05 -14.85
CA TYR A 111 3.83 -25.98 -14.90
C TYR A 111 4.45 -27.34 -15.24
N GLN A 112 3.99 -28.45 -14.64
CA GLN A 112 4.51 -29.79 -14.95
C GLN A 112 4.25 -30.18 -16.41
N GLU A 113 3.07 -29.88 -16.95
CA GLU A 113 2.72 -30.12 -18.36
C GLU A 113 3.61 -29.34 -19.33
N SER A 114 4.16 -28.21 -18.88
CA SER A 114 5.09 -27.43 -19.69
C SER A 114 6.50 -28.02 -19.80
N ILE A 115 6.83 -29.01 -18.97
CA ILE A 115 8.13 -29.67 -18.98
C ILE A 115 8.14 -30.71 -20.10
N THR A 116 9.03 -30.51 -21.07
CA THR A 116 9.21 -31.43 -22.21
C THR A 116 10.68 -31.83 -22.34
N ALA A 117 10.99 -32.80 -23.20
CA ALA A 117 12.37 -33.19 -23.48
C ALA A 117 13.21 -32.00 -23.99
N ASP A 118 12.62 -31.13 -24.80
CA ASP A 118 13.26 -29.93 -25.34
C ASP A 118 13.32 -28.78 -24.33
N ARG A 119 12.47 -28.81 -23.29
CA ARG A 119 12.44 -27.82 -22.21
C ARG A 119 12.34 -28.48 -20.84
N PRO A 120 13.45 -29.01 -20.30
CA PRO A 120 13.45 -29.74 -19.03
C PRO A 120 13.13 -28.88 -17.80
N LYS A 121 13.12 -27.54 -17.94
CA LYS A 121 12.74 -26.59 -16.88
C LYS A 121 11.31 -26.07 -16.98
N GLY A 122 10.57 -26.47 -18.01
CA GLY A 122 9.22 -25.96 -18.28
C GLY A 122 9.16 -24.46 -18.57
N TYR A 123 7.94 -23.92 -18.63
CA TYR A 123 7.66 -22.50 -18.81
C TYR A 123 7.54 -21.81 -17.44
N ARG A 124 8.61 -21.12 -17.03
CA ARG A 124 8.60 -20.28 -15.82
C ARG A 124 7.46 -19.25 -15.82
N SER A 125 7.11 -18.72 -16.99
CA SER A 125 6.04 -17.73 -17.15
C SER A 125 4.69 -18.21 -16.61
N VAL A 126 4.42 -19.52 -16.56
CA VAL A 126 3.20 -20.06 -15.93
C VAL A 126 3.14 -19.66 -14.45
N LEU A 127 4.26 -19.82 -13.74
CA LEU A 127 4.37 -19.50 -12.32
C LEU A 127 4.45 -18.00 -12.09
N ASP A 128 5.27 -17.28 -12.88
CA ASP A 128 5.41 -15.83 -12.75
C ASP A 128 4.05 -15.11 -12.97
N ASN A 129 3.28 -15.55 -13.98
CA ASN A 129 1.96 -14.96 -14.27
C ASN A 129 0.96 -15.21 -13.13
N ALA A 130 0.95 -16.42 -12.56
CA ALA A 130 0.08 -16.76 -11.43
C ALA A 130 0.43 -15.92 -10.19
N VAL A 131 1.73 -15.83 -9.83
CA VAL A 131 2.19 -14.98 -8.72
C VAL A 131 1.81 -13.52 -8.97
N LEU A 132 2.02 -13.01 -10.18
CA LEU A 132 1.70 -11.63 -10.54
C LEU A 132 0.20 -11.33 -10.44
N GLU A 133 -0.66 -12.22 -10.92
CA GLU A 133 -2.11 -12.05 -10.89
C GLU A 133 -2.63 -11.92 -9.46
N ILE A 134 -2.21 -12.84 -8.57
CA ILE A 134 -2.64 -12.82 -7.16
C ILE A 134 -2.01 -11.65 -6.41
N SER A 135 -0.72 -11.35 -6.65
CA SER A 135 -0.02 -10.21 -6.02
C SER A 135 -0.65 -8.87 -6.40
N THR A 136 -1.20 -8.75 -7.63
CA THR A 136 -1.92 -7.56 -8.05
C THR A 136 -3.18 -7.36 -7.22
N ILE A 137 -3.92 -8.43 -6.92
CA ILE A 137 -5.10 -8.39 -6.04
C ILE A 137 -4.68 -8.03 -4.61
N GLU A 138 -3.63 -8.67 -4.10
CA GLU A 138 -3.08 -8.38 -2.76
C GLU A 138 -2.74 -6.89 -2.63
N HIS A 139 -2.01 -6.36 -3.61
CA HIS A 139 -1.59 -4.96 -3.62
C HIS A 139 -2.80 -4.01 -3.62
N SER A 140 -3.82 -4.28 -4.43
CA SER A 140 -5.05 -3.49 -4.42
C SER A 140 -5.77 -3.51 -3.07
N ILE A 141 -5.84 -4.66 -2.39
CA ILE A 141 -6.42 -4.74 -1.04
C ILE A 141 -5.59 -3.94 -0.04
N LEU A 142 -4.26 -4.06 -0.10
CA LEU A 142 -3.34 -3.34 0.78
C LEU A 142 -3.42 -1.82 0.61
N GLN A 143 -3.69 -1.31 -0.60
CA GLN A 143 -3.92 0.12 -0.81
C GLN A 143 -5.12 0.64 -0.01
N HIS A 144 -6.18 -0.16 0.13
CA HIS A 144 -7.36 0.20 0.91
C HIS A 144 -7.16 0.09 2.43
N LYS A 145 -6.15 -0.67 2.89
CA LYS A 145 -5.83 -0.84 4.32
C LYS A 145 -5.54 0.49 5.01
N HIS A 146 -4.72 1.35 4.40
CA HIS A 146 -4.38 2.65 4.97
C HIS A 146 -5.61 3.56 5.12
N LEU A 147 -6.49 3.55 4.11
CA LEU A 147 -7.72 4.33 4.13
C LEU A 147 -8.65 3.88 5.26
N ILE A 148 -8.84 2.57 5.44
CA ILE A 148 -9.66 2.02 6.52
C ILE A 148 -9.06 2.36 7.89
N LEU A 149 -7.75 2.23 8.06
CA LEU A 149 -7.10 2.56 9.33
C LEU A 149 -7.32 4.02 9.72
N ASN A 150 -7.28 4.94 8.75
CA ASN A 150 -7.45 6.37 9.02
C ASN A 150 -8.92 6.80 9.20
N THR A 151 -9.88 6.03 8.67
CA THR A 151 -11.31 6.38 8.72
C THR A 151 -12.07 5.64 9.83
N ALA A 152 -11.78 4.35 10.04
CA ALA A 152 -12.49 3.46 10.96
C ALA A 152 -11.61 2.79 12.02
N GLY A 153 -10.29 2.90 11.91
CA GLY A 153 -9.34 2.25 12.82
C GLY A 153 -9.32 0.72 12.71
N VAL A 154 -8.95 0.03 13.78
CA VAL A 154 -8.80 -1.45 13.81
C VAL A 154 -10.14 -2.16 14.11
N GLY A 155 -11.24 -1.58 13.61
CA GLY A 155 -12.62 -1.98 13.92
C GLY A 155 -13.14 -3.20 13.15
N LYS A 156 -14.43 -3.19 12.84
CA LYS A 156 -15.12 -4.26 12.10
C LYS A 156 -14.66 -4.31 10.64
N GLU A 157 -14.39 -3.16 10.06
CA GLU A 157 -13.99 -2.95 8.66
C GLU A 157 -12.60 -3.51 8.43
N MET A 158 -11.66 -3.23 9.34
CA MET A 158 -10.32 -3.81 9.29
C MET A 158 -10.37 -5.35 9.45
N ARG A 159 -11.28 -5.87 10.28
CA ARG A 159 -11.51 -7.33 10.36
C ARG A 159 -12.03 -7.90 9.06
N ARG A 160 -12.98 -7.24 8.39
CA ARG A 160 -13.48 -7.63 7.07
C ARG A 160 -12.38 -7.61 6.01
N LEU A 161 -11.52 -6.59 6.00
CA LEU A 161 -10.37 -6.56 5.11
C LEU A 161 -9.45 -7.76 5.33
N ARG A 162 -9.14 -8.11 6.59
CA ARG A 162 -8.29 -9.28 6.90
C ARG A 162 -8.89 -10.60 6.41
N VAL A 163 -10.20 -10.77 6.56
CA VAL A 163 -10.91 -11.97 6.04
C VAL A 163 -10.68 -12.16 4.53
N VAL A 164 -10.52 -11.07 3.77
CA VAL A 164 -10.22 -11.14 2.33
C VAL A 164 -8.71 -11.22 2.08
N LEU A 165 -7.91 -10.46 2.82
CA LEU A 165 -6.46 -10.36 2.62
C LEU A 165 -5.72 -11.66 3.01
N ASP A 166 -6.04 -12.25 4.15
CA ASP A 166 -5.27 -13.39 4.69
C ASP A 166 -5.26 -14.60 3.71
N PRO A 167 -6.40 -14.98 3.08
CA PRO A 167 -6.41 -16.01 2.02
C PRO A 167 -5.57 -15.64 0.79
N VAL A 168 -5.57 -14.36 0.39
CA VAL A 168 -4.77 -13.88 -0.75
C VAL A 168 -3.29 -14.03 -0.45
N GLN A 169 -2.84 -13.57 0.72
CA GLN A 169 -1.44 -13.67 1.15
C GLN A 169 -0.97 -15.12 1.30
N THR A 170 -1.85 -15.97 1.81
CA THR A 170 -1.60 -17.42 1.91
C THR A 170 -1.34 -18.00 0.52
N LEU A 171 -2.17 -17.67 -0.47
CA LEU A 171 -2.00 -18.17 -1.82
C LEU A 171 -0.73 -17.61 -2.50
N VAL A 172 -0.42 -16.32 -2.34
CA VAL A 172 0.84 -15.74 -2.84
C VAL A 172 2.02 -16.53 -2.30
N SER A 173 2.06 -16.78 -0.98
CA SER A 173 3.13 -17.51 -0.33
C SER A 173 3.30 -18.93 -0.90
N TRP A 174 2.19 -19.64 -1.16
CA TRP A 174 2.22 -20.97 -1.78
C TRP A 174 2.74 -20.94 -3.22
N LEU A 175 2.32 -19.95 -4.01
CA LEU A 175 2.78 -19.82 -5.39
C LEU A 175 4.26 -19.42 -5.47
N GLU A 176 4.73 -18.56 -4.56
CA GLU A 176 6.14 -18.21 -4.41
C GLU A 176 6.99 -19.42 -4.01
N GLU A 177 6.51 -20.28 -3.11
CA GLU A 177 7.17 -21.55 -2.79
C GLU A 177 7.33 -22.42 -4.04
N ILE A 178 6.26 -22.63 -4.81
CA ILE A 178 6.31 -23.42 -6.05
C ILE A 178 7.32 -22.82 -7.03
N LEU A 179 7.32 -21.49 -7.19
CA LEU A 179 8.26 -20.78 -8.07
C LEU A 179 9.71 -20.96 -7.62
N MET A 180 10.00 -20.79 -6.33
CA MET A 180 11.34 -20.96 -5.78
C MET A 180 11.85 -22.39 -5.98
N GLU A 181 11.02 -23.40 -5.66
CA GLU A 181 11.38 -24.80 -5.83
C GLU A 181 11.57 -25.17 -7.31
N ALA A 182 10.72 -24.67 -8.21
CA ALA A 182 10.88 -24.85 -9.65
C ALA A 182 12.20 -24.25 -10.16
N MET A 183 12.61 -23.10 -9.63
CA MET A 183 13.86 -22.45 -9.99
C MET A 183 15.10 -23.21 -9.49
N ILE A 184 15.01 -23.85 -8.33
CA ILE A 184 16.08 -24.71 -7.78
C ILE A 184 16.17 -26.00 -8.59
N SER A 185 15.07 -26.76 -8.65
CA SER A 185 15.02 -28.05 -9.32
C SER A 185 13.58 -28.47 -9.63
N PRO A 186 13.19 -28.59 -10.90
CA PRO A 186 11.88 -29.12 -11.30
C PRO A 186 11.63 -30.54 -10.78
N THR A 187 12.67 -31.37 -10.70
CA THR A 187 12.58 -32.73 -10.13
C THR A 187 12.44 -32.70 -8.62
N GLY A 188 13.09 -31.76 -7.95
CA GLY A 188 12.95 -31.51 -6.51
C GLY A 188 11.54 -31.07 -6.15
N LEU A 189 10.99 -30.09 -6.87
CA LEU A 189 9.60 -29.64 -6.74
C LEU A 189 8.61 -30.81 -6.90
N LYS A 190 8.81 -31.66 -7.92
CA LYS A 190 7.98 -32.85 -8.12
C LYS A 190 8.07 -33.83 -6.94
N GLY A 191 9.28 -34.04 -6.40
CA GLY A 191 9.49 -34.83 -5.19
C GLY A 191 8.69 -34.30 -4.00
N LYS A 192 8.82 -32.98 -3.72
CA LYS A 192 8.06 -32.31 -2.65
C LYS A 192 6.56 -32.46 -2.82
N TYR A 193 6.05 -32.27 -4.04
CA TYR A 193 4.63 -32.43 -4.35
C TYR A 193 4.13 -33.85 -4.08
N LEU A 194 4.91 -34.88 -4.44
CA LEU A 194 4.53 -36.28 -4.21
C LEU A 194 4.58 -36.65 -2.73
N ASN A 195 5.47 -36.03 -1.96
CA ASN A 195 5.62 -36.27 -0.54
C ASN A 195 4.64 -35.46 0.33
N GLY A 196 3.86 -34.54 -0.25
CA GLY A 196 2.97 -33.67 0.52
C GLY A 196 3.70 -32.55 1.27
N GLU A 197 4.91 -32.19 0.84
CA GLU A 197 5.79 -31.24 1.56
C GLU A 197 5.50 -29.77 1.20
N LEU A 198 4.70 -29.50 0.17
CA LEU A 198 4.34 -28.14 -0.23
C LEU A 198 3.28 -27.57 0.70
N ALA A 199 3.36 -26.27 1.01
CA ALA A 199 2.51 -25.63 2.01
C ALA A 199 1.00 -25.73 1.72
N PHE A 200 0.59 -25.85 0.46
CA PHE A 200 -0.82 -26.04 0.09
C PHE A 200 -1.34 -27.48 0.27
N GLN A 201 -0.46 -28.44 0.59
CA GLN A 201 -0.79 -29.85 0.76
C GLN A 201 -0.96 -30.26 2.22
N MET A 202 -0.32 -29.55 3.15
CA MET A 202 -0.55 -29.66 4.60
C MET A 202 -1.98 -29.26 4.98
#